data_AF-A0A9W7HNW8-F1
#
_entry.id   AF-A0A9W7HNW8-F1
#
_cell.length_a   1.000
_cell.length_b   1.000
_cell.length_c   1.000
_cell.angle_alpha   90.00
_cell.angle_beta   90.00
_cell.angle_gamma   90.00
#
_symmetry.space_group_name_H-M   'P 1'
#
loop_
_entity.id
_entity.type
_entity.pdbx_description
1 polymer ?
#
loop_
_entity_poly.entity_id
_entity_poly.type
_entity_poly.pdbx_seq_one_letter_code
_entity_poly.pdbx_strand_id
1 'polypeptide(L)' 'MDIDYAIRKSKPHITDTSNQADLALYERWEQFNRLNIIFIKSKVVANVCGSIEHNENVKELLTIIEK' A
#
# COMPACT_ATOMS: atom_id res chain seq x y z
N MET A 1 15.33 -7.99 3.60
CA MET A 1 14.43 -6.82 3.79
C MET A 1 13.02 -7.36 3.86
N ASP A 2 12.35 -7.23 5.00
CA ASP A 2 11.05 -7.87 5.31
C ASP A 2 9.90 -6.91 4.95
N ILE A 3 9.78 -6.58 3.67
CA ILE A 3 8.87 -5.53 3.18
C ILE A 3 7.40 -5.94 3.37
N ASP A 4 7.14 -7.23 3.25
CA ASP A 4 5.82 -7.83 3.43
C ASP A 4 5.47 -8.08 4.91
N TYR A 5 6.32 -7.68 5.86
CA TYR A 5 6.08 -7.82 7.29
C TYR A 5 4.70 -7.30 7.72
N ALA A 6 4.36 -6.09 7.27
CA ALA A 6 3.06 -5.47 7.58
C ALA A 6 1.87 -6.14 6.87
N ILE A 7 2.13 -6.93 5.82
CA ILE A 7 1.11 -7.68 5.07
C ILE A 7 0.83 -9.02 5.75
N ARG A 8 1.88 -9.69 6.25
CA ARG A 8 1.79 -11.01 6.89
C ARG A 8 1.37 -10.94 8.36
N LYS A 9 1.57 -9.81 9.03
CA LYS A 9 1.27 -9.61 10.45
C LYS A 9 0.11 -8.63 10.61
N SER A 10 -0.84 -8.99 11.48
CA SER A 10 -1.88 -8.07 11.93
C SER A 10 -1.26 -6.88 12.65
N LYS A 11 -1.94 -5.73 12.61
CA LYS A 11 -1.55 -4.53 13.36
C LYS A 11 -1.37 -4.89 14.85
N PRO A 12 -0.19 -4.65 15.44
CA PRO A 12 0.03 -4.86 16.88
C PRO A 12 -0.90 -3.98 17.71
N HIS A 13 -1.45 -4.52 18.79
CA HIS A 13 -2.30 -3.78 19.72
C HIS A 13 -1.42 -3.21 20.85
N ILE A 14 -1.32 -1.88 20.92
CA ILE A 14 -0.57 -1.17 21.94
C ILE A 14 -1.54 -0.59 22.95
N THR A 15 -1.37 -0.95 24.22
CA THR A 15 -2.04 -0.40 25.41
C THR A 15 -1.05 0.33 26.31
N ASP A 16 -1.53 1.05 27.32
CA ASP A 16 -0.68 1.77 28.31
C ASP A 16 0.27 0.85 29.09
N THR A 17 0.03 -0.47 29.07
CA THR A 17 0.86 -1.48 29.73
C THR A 17 1.85 -2.18 28.79
N SER A 18 1.91 -1.77 27.52
CA SER A 18 2.77 -2.41 26.51
C SER A 18 4.24 -2.26 26.87
N ASN A 19 5.00 -3.34 26.69
CA ASN A 19 6.43 -3.30 26.95
C ASN A 19 7.21 -2.72 25.74
N GLN A 20 8.51 -2.50 25.93
CA GLN A 20 9.37 -1.95 24.88
C GLN A 20 9.45 -2.83 23.62
N ALA A 21 9.28 -4.16 23.75
CA ALA A 21 9.28 -5.05 22.60
C ALA A 21 8.00 -4.92 21.78
N ASP A 22 6.85 -4.76 22.44
CA ASP A 22 5.56 -4.52 21.78
C ASP A 22 5.61 -3.20 20.98
N LEU A 23 6.17 -2.15 21.58
CA LEU A 23 6.39 -0.86 20.92
C LEU A 23 7.29 -1.00 19.70
N ALA A 24 8.42 -1.72 19.82
CA ALA A 24 9.33 -1.95 18.70
C ALA A 24 8.67 -2.75 17.55
N LEU A 25 7.79 -3.71 17.88
CA LEU A 25 7.01 -4.44 16.88
C LEU A 25 5.99 -3.54 16.18
N TYR A 26 5.35 -2.63 16.91
CA TYR A 26 4.45 -1.63 16.34
C TYR A 26 5.18 -0.67 15.40
N GLU A 27 6.29 -0.07 15.83
CA GLU A 27 7.08 0.85 15.02
C GLU A 27 7.54 0.19 13.71
N ARG A 28 8.04 -1.05 13.81
CA ARG A 28 8.43 -1.83 12.63
C ARG A 28 7.23 -2.07 11.71
N TRP A 29 6.08 -2.46 12.26
CA TRP A 29 4.87 -2.67 11.46
C TRP A 29 4.42 -1.37 10.78
N GLU A 30 4.41 -0.25 11.49
CA GLU A 30 4.00 1.06 10.98
C GLU A 30 4.91 1.53 9.84
N GLN A 31 6.23 1.40 10.01
CA GLN A 31 7.21 1.77 8.99
C GLN A 31 6.97 1.04 7.68
N PHE A 32 6.85 -0.29 7.73
CA PHE A 32 6.61 -1.10 6.53
C PHE A 32 5.22 -0.88 5.94
N ASN A 33 4.20 -0.67 6.78
CA ASN A 33 2.86 -0.34 6.31
C ASN A 33 2.85 0.98 5.52
N ARG A 34 3.51 2.04 6.03
CA ARG A 34 3.59 3.34 5.35
C ARG A 34 4.34 3.23 4.01
N LEU A 35 5.45 2.49 3.97
CA LEU A 35 6.20 2.25 2.75
C LEU A 35 5.36 1.49 1.71
N ASN A 36 4.66 0.43 2.12
CA ASN A 36 3.81 -0.35 1.22
C ASN A 36 2.66 0.49 0.66
N ILE A 37 2.03 1.34 1.48
CA ILE A 37 0.99 2.26 1.01
C ILE A 37 1.54 3.20 -0.07
N ILE A 38 2.71 3.81 0.16
CA ILE A 38 3.34 4.72 -0.80
C ILE A 38 3.68 3.97 -2.09
N PHE A 39 4.24 2.77 -1.98
CA PHE A 39 4.61 1.94 -3.12
C PHE A 39 3.39 1.56 -3.96
N ILE A 40 2.34 1.03 -3.33
CA ILE A 40 1.09 0.64 -4.01
C ILE A 40 0.47 1.86 -4.67
N LYS A 41 0.33 2.99 -3.96
CA LYS A 41 -0.20 4.23 -4.54
C LYS A 41 0.60 4.68 -5.74
N SER A 42 1.93 4.68 -5.66
CA SER A 42 2.81 5.06 -6.78
C SER A 42 2.62 4.14 -7.98
N LYS A 43 2.54 2.82 -7.78
CA LYS A 43 2.33 1.84 -8.86
C LYS A 43 0.95 1.97 -9.49
N VAL A 44 -0.10 2.16 -8.70
CA VAL A 44 -1.45 2.40 -9.21
C VAL A 44 -1.49 3.68 -10.03
N VAL A 45 -0.94 4.79 -9.52
CA VAL A 45 -0.90 6.07 -10.25
C VAL A 45 -0.12 5.92 -11.55
N ALA A 46 1.07 5.30 -11.54
CA ALA A 46 1.86 5.09 -12.75
C ALA A 46 1.12 4.23 -13.79
N ASN A 47 0.48 3.14 -13.36
CA ASN A 47 -0.27 2.26 -14.25
C ASN A 47 -1.52 2.95 -14.81
N VAL A 48 -2.26 3.69 -13.98
CA VAL A 48 -3.48 4.40 -14.39
C VAL A 48 -3.13 5.58 -15.31
N CYS A 49 -2.20 6.45 -14.92
CA CYS A 49 -1.77 7.57 -15.76
C CYS A 49 -1.13 7.09 -17.05
N GLY A 50 -0.25 6.09 -17.01
CA GLY A 50 0.34 5.51 -18.23
C GLY A 50 -0.70 4.87 -19.14
N SER A 51 -1.75 4.24 -18.59
CA SER A 51 -2.84 3.68 -19.40
C SER A 51 -3.76 4.74 -19.99
N ILE A 52 -3.97 5.86 -19.28
CA ILE A 52 -4.76 7.00 -19.76
C ILE A 52 -4.00 7.76 -20.85
N GLU A 53 -2.69 7.98 -20.68
CA GLU A 53 -1.84 8.64 -21.68
C GLU A 53 -1.73 7.84 -22.98
N HIS A 54 -1.74 6.49 -22.90
CA HIS A 54 -1.73 5.64 -24.09
C HIS A 54 -3.08 5.58 -24.83
N ASN A 55 -4.15 6.06 -24.23
CA ASN A 55 -5.49 5.86 -24.74
C ASN A 55 -6.22 7.20 -24.85
N GLU A 56 -5.98 7.89 -25.97
CA GLU A 56 -6.56 9.21 -26.27
C GLU A 56 -8.09 9.17 -26.44
N ASN A 57 -8.68 7.97 -26.55
CA ASN A 57 -10.11 7.76 -26.75
C ASN A 57 -10.81 7.32 -25.46
N VAL A 58 -11.54 8.26 -24.86
CA VAL A 58 -12.32 8.04 -23.63
C VAL A 58 -13.34 6.89 -23.75
N LYS A 59 -13.90 6.63 -24.95
CA LYS A 59 -14.83 5.50 -25.15
C LYS A 59 -14.13 4.15 -25.07
N GLU A 60 -12.89 4.05 -25.55
CA GLU A 60 -12.10 2.80 -25.48
C GLU A 60 -11.57 2.55 -24.08
N LEU A 61 -11.25 3.61 -23.33
CA LEU A 61 -10.95 3.50 -21.90
C LEU A 61 -12.14 2.98 -21.09
N LEU A 62 -13.35 3.51 -21.31
CA LEU A 62 -14.54 3.11 -20.57
C LEU A 62 -14.91 1.64 -20.82
N THR A 63 -14.79 1.14 -22.05
CA THR A 63 -15.07 -0.27 -22.35
C THR A 63 -14.09 -1.25 -21.71
N ILE A 64 -12.86 -0.82 -21.39
CA ILE A 64 -11.88 -1.64 -20.66
C ILE A 64 -12.20 -1.66 -19.16
N ILE A 65 -12.66 -0.54 -18.59
CA ILE A 65 -12.99 -0.41 -17.16
C ILE A 65 -14.32 -1.10 -16.82
N GLU A 66 -15.29 -1.10 -17.74
CA GLU A 66 -16.61 -1.74 -17.55
C GLU A 66 -16.60 -3.28 -17.65
N LYS A 67 -15.44 -3.91 -17.82
CA LYS A 67 -15.29 -5.37 -17.99
C LYS A 67 -14.81 -6.06 -16.72
#